data_AF-A0A840VUG9-F1
#
_entry.id   AF-A0A840VUG9-F1
#
_cell.length_a   1.000
_cell.length_b   1.000
_cell.length_c   1.000
_cell.angle_alpha   90.00
_cell.angle_beta   90.00
_cell.angle_gamma   90.00
#
_symmetry.space_group_name_H-M   'P 1'
#
loop_
_entity.id
_entity.type
_entity.pdbx_description
1 polymer ?
#
loop_
_entity_poly.entity_id
_entity_poly.type
_entity_poly.pdbx_seq_one_letter_code
_entity_poly.pdbx_strand_id
1 'polypeptide(L)'
;MADSSTQSIIIGAAPDRVTAVICDFARYPEWTDAVRRAEVVEEYEDGYASQVHFTIDAGVMADDYVLAYEYAEDLSRIEWHLVAPSKMQKSQRGSYDLVGNPDGSTTVTYTLEVDLSVGMLGMFRRKAEKMIMDTALKQLKRRVEATGAAQ
;
A
#
# COMPACT_ATOMS: atom_id res chain seq x y z
N MET A 1 -17.04 14.85 4.00
CA MET A 1 -15.88 14.90 3.08
C MET A 1 -14.79 14.09 3.75
N ALA A 2 -14.46 12.94 3.21
CA ALA A 2 -13.31 12.20 3.71
C ALA A 2 -12.05 12.94 3.22
N ASP A 3 -11.17 13.32 4.14
CA ASP A 3 -9.87 13.86 3.79
C ASP A 3 -9.02 12.70 3.26
N SER A 4 -8.62 12.75 1.99
CA SER A 4 -7.56 11.89 1.48
C SER A 4 -6.20 12.51 1.80
N SER A 5 -5.24 11.66 2.14
CA SER A 5 -3.86 12.07 2.42
C SER A 5 -2.96 11.47 1.33
N THR A 6 -2.04 12.28 0.81
CA THR A 6 -1.15 11.90 -0.30
C THR A 6 0.30 12.23 0.03
N GLN A 7 1.22 11.32 -0.31
CA GLN A 7 2.66 11.53 -0.24
C GLN A 7 3.36 10.89 -1.43
N SER A 8 4.52 11.43 -1.80
CA SER A 8 5.33 10.86 -2.88
C SER A 8 6.80 10.69 -2.48
N ILE A 9 7.46 9.74 -3.13
CA ILE A 9 8.89 9.46 -2.98
C ILE A 9 9.47 9.03 -4.33
N ILE A 10 10.76 9.31 -4.54
CA ILE A 10 11.51 8.76 -5.67
C ILE A 10 12.19 7.46 -5.24
N ILE A 11 11.96 6.38 -5.98
CA ILE A 11 12.60 5.08 -5.80
C ILE A 11 13.60 4.87 -6.93
N GLY A 12 14.84 4.50 -6.60
CA GLY A 12 15.93 4.27 -7.56
C GLY A 12 15.80 2.96 -8.33
N ALA A 13 14.65 2.75 -8.98
CA ALA A 13 14.36 1.61 -9.83
C ALA A 13 13.31 1.96 -10.88
N ALA A 14 13.26 1.19 -11.96
CA ALA A 14 12.26 1.33 -13.01
C ALA A 14 10.84 0.92 -12.53
N PRO A 15 9.76 1.41 -13.18
CA PRO A 15 8.39 1.22 -12.69
C PRO A 15 7.97 -0.26 -12.58
N ASP A 16 8.36 -1.08 -13.55
CA ASP A 16 8.14 -2.54 -13.58
C ASP A 16 8.63 -3.22 -12.29
N ARG A 17 9.80 -2.80 -11.80
CA ARG A 17 10.41 -3.33 -10.60
C ARG A 17 9.74 -2.87 -9.32
N VAL A 18 9.24 -1.63 -9.30
CA VAL A 18 8.43 -1.13 -8.18
C VAL A 18 7.10 -1.87 -8.12
N THR A 19 6.41 -1.98 -9.26
CA THR A 19 5.14 -2.71 -9.40
C THR A 19 5.29 -4.16 -8.98
N ALA A 20 6.36 -4.85 -9.40
CA ALA A 20 6.61 -6.24 -9.00
C ALA A 20 6.71 -6.41 -7.47
N VAL A 21 7.28 -5.44 -6.75
CA VAL A 21 7.35 -5.48 -5.28
C VAL A 21 6.01 -5.17 -4.64
N ILE A 22 5.24 -4.22 -5.20
CA ILE A 22 3.89 -3.89 -4.71
C ILE A 22 2.94 -5.11 -4.88
N CYS A 23 3.04 -5.82 -6.00
CA CYS A 23 2.18 -6.98 -6.26
C CYS A 23 2.65 -8.27 -5.58
N ASP A 24 3.86 -8.31 -4.98
CA ASP A 24 4.38 -9.47 -4.23
C ASP A 24 3.84 -9.52 -2.80
N PHE A 25 2.51 -9.60 -2.68
CA PHE A 25 1.77 -9.52 -1.42
C PHE A 25 2.25 -10.54 -0.38
N ALA A 26 2.52 -11.78 -0.80
CA ALA A 26 2.97 -12.85 0.08
C ALA A 26 4.28 -12.51 0.83
N ARG A 27 5.10 -11.61 0.28
CA ARG A 27 6.36 -11.17 0.90
C ARG A 27 6.24 -9.89 1.72
N TYR A 28 5.07 -9.26 1.82
CA TYR A 28 4.87 -8.07 2.65
C TYR A 28 5.38 -8.24 4.09
N PRO A 29 5.15 -9.37 4.79
CA PRO A 29 5.67 -9.58 6.15
C PRO A 29 7.21 -9.58 6.25
N GLU A 30 7.94 -9.74 5.14
CA GLU A 30 9.40 -9.70 5.14
C GLU A 30 9.96 -8.28 5.24
N TRP A 31 9.20 -7.27 4.83
CA TRP A 31 9.70 -5.90 4.68
C TRP A 31 8.79 -4.80 5.23
N THR A 32 7.58 -5.16 5.66
CA THR A 32 6.66 -4.25 6.34
C THR A 32 6.44 -4.63 7.79
N ASP A 33 6.90 -3.79 8.71
CA ASP A 33 6.90 -4.10 10.15
C ASP A 33 5.47 -4.32 10.72
N ALA A 34 4.47 -3.68 10.12
CA ALA A 34 3.08 -3.72 10.59
C ALA A 34 2.27 -4.90 10.01
N VAL A 35 2.70 -5.50 8.89
CA VAL A 35 1.93 -6.58 8.24
C VAL A 35 2.39 -7.91 8.80
N ARG A 36 1.49 -8.58 9.52
CA ARG A 36 1.74 -9.92 10.03
C ARG A 36 1.51 -10.99 8.96
N ARG A 37 0.47 -10.80 8.14
CA ARG A 37 0.13 -11.70 7.02
C ARG A 37 -0.51 -10.90 5.88
N ALA A 38 -0.21 -11.28 4.65
CA ALA A 38 -0.85 -10.79 3.44
C ALA A 38 -1.04 -11.99 2.50
N GLU A 39 -2.29 -12.38 2.27
CA GLU A 39 -2.65 -13.56 1.49
C GLU A 39 -3.56 -13.20 0.34
N VAL A 40 -3.16 -13.59 -0.86
CA VAL A 40 -4.02 -13.50 -2.03
C VAL A 40 -5.14 -14.52 -1.86
N VAL A 41 -6.39 -14.03 -1.81
CA VAL A 41 -7.58 -14.88 -1.65
C VAL A 41 -8.36 -15.02 -2.95
N GLU A 42 -8.15 -14.10 -3.89
CA GLU A 42 -8.71 -14.14 -5.24
C GLU A 42 -7.75 -13.48 -6.24
N GLU A 43 -7.69 -14.03 -7.44
CA GLU A 43 -6.83 -13.56 -8.55
C GLU A 43 -7.68 -13.30 -9.79
N TYR A 44 -7.26 -12.33 -10.60
CA TYR A 44 -7.73 -12.15 -11.97
C TYR A 44 -7.11 -13.20 -12.91
N GLU A 45 -7.64 -13.30 -14.14
CA GLU A 45 -7.15 -14.26 -15.14
C GLU A 45 -5.69 -14.04 -15.56
N ASP A 46 -5.18 -12.81 -15.38
CA ASP A 46 -3.79 -12.44 -15.66
C ASP A 46 -2.82 -12.72 -14.50
N GLY A 47 -3.34 -13.26 -13.38
CA GLY A 47 -2.56 -13.64 -12.19
C GLY A 47 -2.33 -12.49 -11.20
N TYR A 48 -2.86 -11.29 -11.43
CA TYR A 48 -2.84 -10.24 -10.40
C TYR A 48 -3.90 -10.51 -9.34
N ALA A 49 -3.59 -10.20 -8.09
CA ALA A 49 -4.52 -10.39 -6.98
C ALA A 49 -5.72 -9.45 -7.13
N SER A 50 -6.94 -9.99 -7.23
CA SER A 50 -8.15 -9.18 -7.19
C SER A 50 -8.57 -8.89 -5.74
N GLN A 51 -8.30 -9.82 -4.81
CA GLN A 51 -8.52 -9.62 -3.37
C GLN A 51 -7.36 -10.17 -2.53
N VAL A 52 -6.96 -9.40 -1.52
CA VAL A 52 -5.89 -9.75 -0.58
C VAL A 52 -6.37 -9.57 0.85
N HIS A 53 -6.22 -10.63 1.67
CA HIS A 53 -6.46 -10.61 3.10
C HIS A 53 -5.22 -10.14 3.85
N PHE A 54 -5.37 -9.10 4.66
CA PHE A 54 -4.32 -8.55 5.50
C PHE A 54 -4.62 -8.77 6.97
N THR A 55 -3.62 -9.24 7.71
CA THR A 55 -3.58 -9.20 9.16
C THR A 55 -2.51 -8.18 9.58
N ILE A 56 -2.93 -7.11 10.24
CA ILE A 56 -2.07 -6.02 10.70
C ILE A 56 -1.83 -6.16 12.20
N ASP A 57 -0.56 -6.11 12.60
CA ASP A 57 -0.14 -6.07 14.01
C ASP A 57 0.66 -4.79 14.28
N ALA A 58 -0.07 -3.70 14.55
CA ALA A 58 0.48 -2.40 14.92
C ALA A 58 0.17 -2.08 16.39
N GLY A 59 0.23 -3.09 17.27
CA GLY A 59 -0.10 -2.96 18.69
C GLY A 59 -1.58 -2.64 18.90
N VAL A 60 -1.89 -1.45 19.44
CA VAL A 60 -3.28 -1.04 19.72
C VAL A 60 -4.14 -0.83 18.47
N MET A 61 -3.52 -0.76 17.29
CA MET A 61 -4.18 -0.62 15.99
C MET A 61 -4.19 -1.91 15.16
N ALA A 62 -4.06 -3.08 15.81
CA ALA A 62 -4.20 -4.36 15.11
C ALA A 62 -5.57 -4.49 14.43
N ASP A 63 -5.57 -5.01 13.21
CA ASP A 63 -6.76 -5.12 12.37
C ASP A 63 -6.65 -6.34 11.43
N ASP A 64 -7.79 -6.77 10.91
CA ASP A 64 -7.89 -7.91 10.00
C ASP A 64 -8.97 -7.63 8.95
N TYR A 65 -8.60 -7.59 7.68
CA TYR A 65 -9.47 -7.10 6.61
C TYR A 65 -9.05 -7.57 5.22
N VAL A 66 -9.98 -7.47 4.26
CA VAL A 66 -9.73 -7.78 2.85
C VAL A 66 -9.81 -6.51 2.02
N LEU A 67 -8.83 -6.32 1.14
CA LEU A 67 -8.82 -5.26 0.14
C LEU A 67 -9.07 -5.86 -1.25
N ALA A 68 -9.92 -5.20 -2.04
CA ALA A 68 -10.07 -5.47 -3.46
C ALA A 68 -9.18 -4.51 -4.24
N TYR A 69 -8.48 -5.04 -5.25
CA TYR A 69 -7.49 -4.32 -6.05
C TYR A 69 -7.95 -4.16 -7.49
N GLU A 70 -7.59 -3.03 -8.09
CA GLU A 70 -7.80 -2.72 -9.50
C GLU A 70 -6.48 -2.17 -10.08
N TYR A 71 -6.19 -2.53 -11.34
CA TYR A 71 -4.92 -2.24 -11.98
C TYR A 71 -5.16 -1.52 -13.31
N ALA A 72 -4.37 -0.49 -13.60
CA ALA A 72 -4.28 0.04 -14.96
C ALA A 72 -3.60 -0.99 -15.88
N GLU A 73 -3.97 -1.00 -17.17
CA GLU A 73 -3.41 -1.95 -18.16
C GLU A 73 -1.87 -1.90 -18.23
N ASP A 74 -1.27 -0.73 -18.04
CA ASP A 74 0.17 -0.51 -18.04
C ASP A 74 0.81 -0.57 -16.65
N LEU A 75 0.01 -0.88 -15.62
CA LEU A 75 0.39 -0.91 -14.20
C LEU A 75 0.98 0.41 -13.69
N SER A 76 0.72 1.53 -14.37
CA SER A 76 1.06 2.87 -13.89
C SER A 76 0.23 3.27 -12.67
N ARG A 77 -0.88 2.57 -12.44
CA ARG A 77 -1.79 2.80 -11.33
C ARG A 77 -2.29 1.50 -10.74
N ILE A 78 -2.24 1.41 -9.41
CA ILE A 78 -2.78 0.30 -8.63
C ILE A 78 -3.67 0.92 -7.57
N GLU A 79 -4.96 0.61 -7.59
CA GLU A 79 -5.94 1.12 -6.64
C GLU A 79 -6.50 -0.01 -5.79
N TRP A 80 -6.99 0.34 -4.61
CA TRP A 80 -7.69 -0.62 -3.76
C TRP A 80 -8.78 0.03 -2.94
N HIS A 81 -9.71 -0.81 -2.48
CA HIS A 81 -10.71 -0.43 -1.50
C HIS A 81 -11.01 -1.55 -0.51
N LEU A 82 -11.51 -1.16 0.67
CA LEU A 82 -11.97 -2.09 1.70
C LEU A 82 -13.23 -2.85 1.23
N VAL A 83 -13.17 -4.18 1.23
CA VAL A 83 -14.31 -5.02 0.82
C VAL A 83 -15.47 -4.93 1.82
N ALA A 84 -15.15 -4.94 3.12
CA ALA A 84 -16.14 -4.82 4.19
C ALA A 84 -15.52 -4.15 5.43
N PRO A 85 -16.31 -3.44 6.25
CA PRO A 85 -15.84 -2.87 7.50
C PRO A 85 -15.12 -3.90 8.37
N SER A 86 -13.98 -3.49 8.94
CA SER A 86 -13.19 -4.26 9.86
C SER A 86 -13.41 -3.79 11.31
N LYS A 87 -12.61 -4.34 12.23
CA LYS A 87 -12.63 -3.89 13.63
C LYS A 87 -12.22 -2.42 13.75
N MET A 88 -11.21 -1.99 12.98
CA MET A 88 -10.67 -0.63 13.06
C MET A 88 -11.22 0.32 11.98
N GLN A 89 -11.66 -0.18 10.83
CA GLN A 89 -11.95 0.62 9.64
C GLN A 89 -13.40 0.43 9.16
N LYS A 90 -14.07 1.53 8.84
CA LYS A 90 -15.39 1.54 8.17
C LYS A 90 -15.24 1.52 6.65
N SER A 91 -14.25 2.24 6.14
CA SER A 91 -13.91 2.27 4.72
C SER A 91 -12.42 2.59 4.56
N GLN A 92 -11.84 2.09 3.48
CA GLN A 92 -10.49 2.40 3.03
C GLN A 92 -10.52 2.53 1.52
N ARG A 93 -9.79 3.51 0.99
CA ARG A 93 -9.47 3.64 -0.43
C ARG A 93 -8.03 4.11 -0.55
N GLY A 94 -7.31 3.62 -1.53
CA GLY A 94 -5.99 4.16 -1.82
C GLY A 94 -5.50 3.82 -3.21
N SER A 95 -4.39 4.46 -3.58
CA SER A 95 -3.73 4.25 -4.85
C SER A 95 -2.20 4.35 -4.72
N TYR A 96 -1.51 3.60 -5.56
CA TYR A 96 -0.16 3.87 -6.01
C TYR A 96 -0.22 4.39 -7.44
N ASP A 97 0.34 5.57 -7.67
CA ASP A 97 0.54 6.14 -9.01
C ASP A 97 2.04 6.19 -9.29
N LEU A 98 2.48 5.54 -10.36
CA LEU A 98 3.89 5.33 -10.71
C LEU A 98 4.24 6.09 -11.99
N VAL A 99 5.25 6.96 -11.89
CA VAL A 99 5.76 7.73 -13.04
C VAL A 99 7.25 7.47 -13.19
N GLY A 100 7.63 6.85 -14.32
CA GLY A 100 9.04 6.65 -14.68
C GLY A 100 9.73 7.99 -14.99
N ASN A 101 10.96 8.15 -14.49
CA ASN A 101 11.77 9.33 -14.68
C ASN A 101 12.88 9.08 -15.73
N PRO A 102 13.42 10.12 -16.39
CA PRO A 102 14.47 9.97 -17.41
C PRO A 102 15.78 9.34 -16.92
N ASP A 103 16.04 9.38 -15.61
CA ASP A 103 17.22 8.78 -14.98
C ASP A 103 17.04 7.29 -14.62
N GLY A 104 15.91 6.69 -15.02
CA GLY A 104 15.57 5.30 -14.73
C GLY A 104 14.99 5.07 -13.33
N SER A 105 14.78 6.14 -12.54
CA SER A 105 14.05 6.07 -11.27
C SER A 105 12.54 6.15 -11.48
N THR A 106 11.76 5.91 -10.42
CA THR A 106 10.30 6.02 -10.44
C THR A 106 9.83 6.94 -9.33
N THR A 107 8.99 7.91 -9.68
CA THR A 107 8.23 8.69 -8.72
C THR A 107 6.98 7.90 -8.34
N VAL A 108 6.87 7.50 -7.07
CA VAL A 108 5.72 6.79 -6.53
C VAL A 108 4.91 7.77 -5.70
N THR A 109 3.64 7.94 -6.05
CA THR A 109 2.67 8.71 -5.26
C THR A 109 1.71 7.73 -4.59
N TYR A 110 1.63 7.79 -3.27
CA TYR A 110 0.71 7.00 -2.46
C TYR A 110 -0.39 7.90 -1.92
N THR A 111 -1.64 7.57 -2.26
CA THR A 111 -2.83 8.23 -1.74
C THR A 111 -3.60 7.24 -0.89
N LEU A 112 -4.07 7.68 0.29
CA LEU A 112 -4.87 6.84 1.16
C LEU A 112 -5.91 7.68 1.89
N GLU A 113 -7.13 7.17 1.89
CA GLU A 113 -8.31 7.69 2.56
C GLU A 113 -8.87 6.56 3.44
N VAL A 114 -8.94 6.77 4.76
CA VAL A 114 -9.40 5.75 5.71
C VAL A 114 -10.44 6.32 6.65
N ASP A 115 -11.66 5.79 6.68
CA ASP A 115 -12.62 6.09 7.74
C ASP A 115 -12.50 5.07 8.88
N LEU A 116 -12.27 5.55 10.09
CA LEU A 116 -11.99 4.71 11.26
C LEU A 116 -13.24 4.50 12.10
N SER A 117 -13.39 3.29 12.62
CA SER A 117 -14.51 2.90 13.49
C SER A 117 -14.44 3.58 14.85
N VAL A 118 -13.24 3.93 15.31
CA VAL A 118 -13.00 4.60 16.59
C VAL A 118 -13.01 6.12 16.40
N GLY A 119 -13.68 6.85 17.28
CA GLY A 119 -13.80 8.31 17.25
C GLY A 119 -12.49 9.04 17.54
N MET A 120 -11.50 8.96 16.64
CA MET A 120 -10.25 9.72 16.74
C MET A 120 -10.47 11.20 16.41
N LEU A 121 -9.91 12.09 17.23
CA LEU A 121 -9.93 13.54 17.01
C LEU A 121 -9.07 13.92 15.80
N GLY A 122 -9.59 14.78 14.92
CA GLY A 122 -9.08 14.97 13.54
C GLY A 122 -7.59 15.33 13.37
N MET A 123 -6.98 16.09 14.28
CA MET A 123 -5.55 16.44 14.18
C MET A 123 -4.62 15.23 14.45
N PHE A 124 -5.01 14.34 15.36
CA PHE A 124 -4.26 13.12 15.65
C PHE A 124 -4.37 12.13 14.49
N ARG A 125 -5.56 12.03 13.89
CA ARG A 125 -5.80 11.20 12.69
C ARG A 125 -4.86 11.59 11.54
N ARG A 126 -4.83 12.86 11.13
CA ARG A 126 -3.95 13.32 10.04
C ARG A 126 -2.47 13.06 10.31
N LYS A 127 -2.02 13.22 11.56
CA LYS A 127 -0.62 12.96 11.94
C LYS A 127 -0.28 11.46 11.87
N ALA A 128 -1.19 10.60 12.31
CA ALA A 128 -1.03 9.14 12.21
C ALA A 128 -1.03 8.69 10.74
N GLU A 129 -1.99 9.16 9.94
CA GLU A 129 -2.07 8.89 8.49
C GLU A 129 -0.76 9.24 7.79
N LYS A 130 -0.24 10.46 8.01
CA LYS A 130 1.03 10.88 7.43
C LYS A 130 2.22 10.01 7.86
N MET A 131 2.25 9.59 9.12
CA MET A 131 3.32 8.71 9.63
C MET A 131 3.25 7.31 9.02
N ILE A 132 2.04 6.77 8.85
CA ILE A 132 1.81 5.47 8.20
C ILE A 132 2.28 5.52 6.75
N MET A 133 1.87 6.55 5.99
CA MET A 133 2.29 6.74 4.59
C MET A 133 3.79 6.87 4.45
N ASP A 134 4.43 7.69 5.30
CA ASP A 134 5.88 7.91 5.26
C ASP A 134 6.64 6.62 5.57
N THR A 135 6.16 5.83 6.53
CA THR A 135 6.75 4.54 6.88
C THR A 135 6.59 3.53 5.73
N ALA A 136 5.38 3.41 5.17
CA ALA A 136 5.08 2.50 4.08
C ALA A 136 5.93 2.82 2.83
N LEU A 137 6.00 4.09 2.43
CA LEU A 137 6.82 4.52 1.28
C LEU A 137 8.33 4.29 1.51
N LYS A 138 8.83 4.53 2.73
CA LYS A 138 10.23 4.27 3.08
C LYS A 138 10.58 2.78 3.08
N GLN A 139 9.70 1.94 3.62
CA GLN A 139 9.89 0.49 3.61
C GLN A 139 9.84 -0.05 2.17
N LEU A 140 8.89 0.40 1.35
CA LEU A 140 8.80 0.04 -0.07
C LEU A 140 10.09 0.43 -0.81
N LYS A 141 10.53 1.69 -0.68
CA LYS A 141 11.79 2.16 -1.30
C LYS A 141 12.96 1.26 -0.90
N ARG A 142 13.13 0.98 0.40
CA ARG A 142 14.21 0.11 0.89
C ARG A 142 14.13 -1.29 0.28
N ARG A 143 12.95 -1.90 0.22
CA ARG A 143 12.76 -3.23 -0.37
C ARG A 143 13.10 -3.25 -1.85
N VAL A 144 12.57 -2.28 -2.61
CA VAL A 144 12.85 -2.17 -4.04
C VAL A 144 14.35 -1.96 -4.28
N GLU A 145 15.00 -1.07 -3.54
CA GLU A 145 16.43 -0.80 -3.76
C GLU A 145 17.33 -1.97 -3.31
N ALA A 146 16.97 -2.68 -2.25
CA ALA A 146 17.72 -3.84 -1.76
C ALA A 146 17.72 -5.01 -2.74
N THR A 147 16.58 -5.29 -3.39
CA THR A 147 16.49 -6.37 -4.40
C THR A 147 17.34 -6.08 -5.66
N GLY A 148 17.86 -4.84 -5.80
CA GLY A 148 18.53 -4.36 -7.01
C GLY A 148 20.04 -4.31 -6.91
N ALA A 149 20.54 -4.34 -5.67
CA ALA A 149 21.96 -4.45 -5.38
C ALA A 149 22.49 -5.87 -5.62
N ALA A 150 21.62 -6.84 -5.92
CA ALA A 150 21.97 -8.22 -6.24
C ALA A 150 21.85 -8.49 -7.74
N GLN A 151 22.50 -7.67 -8.58
CA GLN A 151 22.74 -7.96 -10.00
C GLN A 151 24.11 -7.44 -10.42
#